data_AF-A0A0R1P9G6-F1
#
_entry.id   AF-A0A0R1P9G6-F1
#
_cell.length_a   1.000
_cell.length_b   1.000
_cell.length_c   1.000
_cell.angle_alpha   90.00
_cell.angle_beta   90.00
_cell.angle_gamma   90.00
#
_symmetry.space_group_name_H-M   'P 1'
#
loop_
_entity.id
_entity.type
_entity.pdbx_description
1 polymer ?
#
loop_
_entity_poly.entity_id
_entity_poly.type
_entity_poly.pdbx_seq_one_letter_code
_entity_poly.pdbx_strand_id
1 'polypeptide(L)'
;MGIVPFNDEYKLSAKRVFNRAALQNVQDQLPVYLRQHGFDVERGIQESQHKSLTVPEYKAMREDLNLDVVGNHFERLAEIMEYLHITDEEARQYHLIRG
;
A
#
# COMPACT_ATOMS: atom_id res chain seq x y z
N MET A 1 22.00 -2.83 7.07
CA MET A 1 22.80 -1.77 7.70
C MET A 1 21.94 -1.07 8.73
N GLY A 2 22.45 -0.87 9.96
CA GLY A 2 21.75 -0.15 11.03
C GLY A 2 22.42 1.18 11.31
N ILE A 3 21.67 2.18 11.78
CA ILE A 3 22.19 3.50 12.16
C ILE A 3 22.48 3.50 13.67
N VAL A 4 23.65 3.97 14.07
CA VAL A 4 24.02 4.10 15.49
C VAL A 4 23.62 5.50 15.99
N PRO A 5 22.70 5.61 16.96
CA PRO A 5 22.11 6.91 17.34
C PRO A 5 22.96 7.63 18.39
N PHE A 6 24.05 8.27 17.95
CA PHE A 6 24.76 9.26 18.75
C PHE A 6 24.13 10.64 18.58
N ASN A 7 23.94 11.36 19.68
CA ASN A 7 23.62 12.79 19.63
C ASN A 7 24.90 13.64 19.47
N ASP A 8 24.73 14.96 19.32
CA ASP A 8 25.85 15.91 19.16
C ASP A 8 26.83 15.94 20.35
N GLU A 9 26.39 15.43 21.51
CA GLU A 9 27.19 15.25 22.73
C GLU A 9 27.86 13.87 22.81
N TYR A 10 27.88 13.10 21.71
CA TYR A 10 28.42 11.73 21.63
C TYR A 10 27.78 10.71 22.59
N LYS A 11 26.54 10.96 23.03
CA LYS A 11 25.77 10.03 23.87
C LYS A 11 24.89 9.14 23.01
N LEU A 12 24.94 7.84 23.28
CA LEU A 12 24.10 6.84 22.61
C LEU A 12 22.66 6.93 23.12
N SER A 13 21.74 7.45 22.30
CA SER A 13 20.33 7.55 22.68
C SER A 13 19.41 7.63 21.45
N ALA A 14 18.78 6.51 21.12
CA ALA A 14 17.75 6.45 20.08
C ALA A 14 16.60 7.44 20.34
N LYS A 15 16.17 7.61 21.59
CA LYS A 15 15.08 8.53 21.96
C LYS A 15 15.39 10.00 21.65
N ARG A 16 16.65 10.42 21.82
CA ARG A 16 17.06 11.81 21.55
C ARG A 16 17.23 12.05 20.06
N VAL A 17 17.85 11.12 19.36
CA VAL A 17 18.15 11.21 17.92
C VAL A 17 16.89 11.01 17.06
N PHE A 18 16.10 9.97 17.34
CA PHE A 18 14.90 9.63 16.58
C PHE A 18 13.63 10.04 17.33
N ASN A 19 13.46 11.34 17.52
CA ASN A 19 12.24 11.94 18.05
C ASN A 19 11.21 12.24 16.94
N ARG A 20 9.98 12.65 17.30
CA ARG A 20 8.90 12.93 16.32
C ARG A 20 9.32 13.95 15.26
N ALA A 21 9.96 15.04 15.66
CA ALA A 21 10.38 16.10 14.74
C ALA A 21 11.47 15.61 13.78
N ALA A 22 12.43 14.83 14.27
CA ALA A 22 13.47 14.23 13.44
C ALA A 22 12.88 13.26 12.41
N LEU A 23 11.91 12.42 12.80
CA LEU A 23 11.24 11.51 11.87
C LEU A 23 10.43 12.25 10.81
N GLN A 24 9.70 13.32 11.19
CA GLN A 24 9.00 14.17 10.23
C GLN A 24 9.98 14.82 9.24
N ASN A 25 11.10 15.36 9.74
CA ASN A 25 12.13 15.96 8.90
C ASN A 25 12.74 14.96 7.91
N VAL A 26 13.01 13.71 8.34
CA VAL A 26 13.49 12.65 7.43
C VAL A 26 12.48 12.38 6.33
N GLN A 27 11.18 12.29 6.64
CA GLN A 27 10.14 12.08 5.63
C GLN A 27 10.06 13.23 4.62
N ASP A 28 10.37 14.46 5.03
CA ASP A 28 10.37 15.64 4.17
C ASP A 28 11.62 15.71 3.28
N GLN A 29 12.80 15.51 3.87
CA GLN A 29 14.10 15.75 3.22
C GLN A 29 14.58 14.57 2.39
N LEU A 30 14.30 13.32 2.80
CA LEU A 30 14.79 12.14 2.10
C LEU A 30 14.28 12.04 0.66
N PRO A 31 12.99 12.25 0.35
CA PRO A 31 12.52 12.26 -1.04
C PRO A 31 13.19 13.34 -1.88
N VAL A 32 13.45 14.52 -1.31
CA VAL A 32 14.15 15.61 -2.00
C VAL A 32 15.59 15.20 -2.35
N TYR A 33 16.31 14.62 -1.38
CA TYR A 33 17.67 14.12 -1.59
C TYR A 33 17.71 13.03 -2.67
N LEU A 34 16.79 12.07 -2.63
CA LEU A 34 16.71 10.99 -3.61
C LEU A 34 16.41 11.53 -5.03
N ARG A 35 15.50 12.49 -5.17
CA ARG A 35 15.23 13.14 -6.46
C ARG A 35 16.45 13.84 -7.04
N GLN A 36 17.22 14.53 -6.21
CA GLN A 36 18.47 15.17 -6.64
C GLN A 36 19.50 14.17 -7.16
N HIS A 37 19.43 12.91 -6.70
CA HIS A 37 20.29 11.82 -7.14
C HIS A 37 19.68 10.99 -8.28
N GLY A 38 18.59 11.45 -8.90
CA GLY A 38 18.00 10.84 -10.09
C GLY A 38 16.93 9.77 -9.82
N PHE A 39 16.44 9.64 -8.58
CA PHE A 39 15.32 8.74 -8.27
C PHE A 39 13.97 9.46 -8.46
N ASP A 40 13.03 8.83 -9.15
CA ASP A 40 11.66 9.33 -9.30
C ASP A 40 10.79 8.90 -8.10
N VAL A 41 10.86 9.68 -7.01
CA VAL A 41 10.15 9.40 -5.76
C VAL A 41 9.51 10.65 -5.17
N GLU A 42 8.36 10.45 -4.52
CA GLU A 42 7.61 11.50 -3.85
C GLU A 42 7.47 11.24 -2.35
N ARG A 43 7.10 12.28 -1.63
CA ARG A 43 6.83 12.20 -0.20
C ARG A 43 5.53 11.42 0.02
N GLY A 44 5.51 10.56 1.03
CA GLY A 44 4.28 9.91 1.49
C GLY A 44 3.24 10.91 2.04
N ILE A 45 2.03 10.40 2.26
CA ILE A 45 0.88 11.18 2.76
C ILE A 45 1.24 11.82 4.12
N GLN A 46 1.03 13.13 4.23
CA GLN A 46 1.27 13.88 5.47
C GLN A 46 0.20 13.56 6.53
N GLU A 47 0.61 13.42 7.79
CA GLU A 47 -0.25 13.02 8.92
C GLU A 47 -1.07 11.74 8.65
N SER A 48 -0.48 10.78 7.92
CA SER A 48 -1.12 9.49 7.66
C SER A 48 -1.45 8.78 8.98
N GLN A 49 -2.71 8.41 9.16
CA GLN A 49 -3.15 7.55 10.28
C GLN A 49 -2.84 6.06 10.04
N HIS A 50 -2.08 5.78 8.97
CA HIS A 50 -1.74 4.42 8.57
C HIS A 50 -0.82 3.79 9.61
N LYS A 51 -1.21 2.61 10.10
CA LYS A 51 -0.36 1.82 11.01
C LYS A 51 0.71 1.09 10.21
N SER A 52 1.92 1.00 10.77
CA SER A 52 2.96 0.15 10.18
C SER A 52 2.54 -1.30 10.37
N LEU A 53 2.21 -1.98 9.28
CA LEU A 53 1.91 -3.40 9.27
C LEU A 53 3.21 -4.20 9.18
N THR A 54 3.24 -5.38 9.80
CA THR A 54 4.29 -6.36 9.52
C THR A 54 4.14 -6.93 8.12
N VAL A 55 5.18 -7.56 7.59
CA VAL A 55 5.15 -8.13 6.23
C VAL A 55 4.02 -9.17 6.05
N PRO A 56 3.78 -10.12 6.98
CA PRO A 56 2.66 -11.06 6.86
C PRO A 56 1.31 -10.36 6.85
N GLU A 57 1.09 -9.42 7.78
CA GLU A 57 -0.17 -8.65 7.87
C GLU A 57 -0.43 -7.84 6.59
N TYR A 58 0.62 -7.20 6.05
CA TYR A 58 0.50 -6.45 4.80
C TYR A 58 0.16 -7.35 3.61
N LYS A 59 0.75 -8.55 3.53
CA LYS A 59 0.45 -9.52 2.47
C LYS A 59 -0.99 -10.01 2.55
N ALA A 60 -1.45 -10.38 3.74
CA ALA A 60 -2.83 -10.81 3.96
C ALA A 60 -3.83 -9.69 3.61
N MET A 61 -3.60 -8.47 4.09
CA MET A 61 -4.44 -7.31 3.77
C MET A 61 -4.54 -7.09 2.25
N ARG A 62 -3.43 -7.20 1.52
CA ARG A 62 -3.44 -7.05 0.05
C ARG A 62 -4.15 -8.18 -0.67
N GLU A 63 -4.06 -9.39 -0.15
CA GLU A 63 -4.76 -10.55 -0.70
C GLU A 63 -6.27 -10.40 -0.51
N ASP A 64 -6.71 -10.01 0.69
CA ASP A 64 -8.12 -9.68 0.98
C ASP A 64 -8.64 -8.56 0.08
N LEU A 65 -7.90 -7.45 -0.08
CA LEU A 65 -8.26 -6.37 -0.99
C LEU A 65 -8.39 -6.83 -2.45
N ASN A 66 -7.50 -7.72 -2.91
CA ASN A 66 -7.59 -8.27 -4.26
C ASN A 66 -8.81 -9.20 -4.42
N LEU A 67 -9.10 -10.01 -3.41
CA LEU A 67 -10.27 -10.88 -3.38
C LEU A 67 -11.57 -10.06 -3.38
N ASP A 68 -11.62 -8.96 -2.62
CA ASP A 68 -12.76 -8.04 -2.60
C ASP A 68 -12.97 -7.36 -3.95
N VAL A 69 -11.92 -6.92 -4.64
CA VAL A 69 -12.04 -6.32 -5.99
C VAL A 69 -12.57 -7.33 -7.00
N VAL A 70 -12.09 -8.57 -6.94
CA VAL A 70 -12.57 -9.67 -7.80
C VAL A 70 -14.03 -10.01 -7.49
N GLY A 71 -14.39 -10.12 -6.21
CA GLY A 71 -15.77 -10.36 -5.75
C GLY A 71 -16.73 -9.26 -6.20
N ASN A 72 -16.32 -7.99 -6.05
CA ASN A 72 -17.08 -6.83 -6.53
C ASN A 72 -17.25 -6.83 -8.06
N HIS A 73 -16.29 -7.36 -8.82
CA HIS A 73 -16.44 -7.53 -10.26
C HIS A 73 -17.47 -8.61 -10.61
N PHE A 74 -17.52 -9.71 -9.87
CA PHE A 74 -18.51 -10.77 -10.08
C PHE A 74 -19.94 -10.32 -9.75
N GLU A 75 -20.16 -9.60 -8.66
CA GLU A 75 -21.50 -9.09 -8.33
C GLU A 75 -21.99 -8.09 -9.38
N ARG A 76 -21.10 -7.22 -9.88
CA ARG A 76 -21.44 -6.27 -10.95
C ARG A 76 -21.75 -6.97 -12.27
N LEU A 77 -21.06 -8.08 -12.57
CA LEU A 77 -21.35 -8.91 -13.74
C LEU A 77 -22.69 -9.62 -13.58
N ALA A 78 -22.99 -10.17 -12.40
CA ALA A 78 -24.28 -10.78 -12.11
C ALA A 78 -25.44 -9.78 -12.26
N GLU A 79 -25.27 -8.55 -11.74
CA GLU A 79 -26.24 -7.46 -11.88
C GLU A 79 -26.44 -7.04 -13.35
N ILE A 80 -25.35 -6.94 -14.14
CA ILE A 80 -25.42 -6.65 -15.58
C ILE A 80 -26.12 -7.78 -16.34
N MET A 81 -25.84 -9.04 -16.00
CA MET A 81 -26.45 -10.21 -16.64
C MET A 81 -27.95 -10.31 -16.32
N GLU A 82 -28.35 -9.95 -15.10
CA GLU A 82 -29.75 -9.83 -14.68
C GLU A 82 -30.49 -8.73 -15.47
N TYR A 83 -29.86 -7.56 -15.64
CA TYR A 83 -30.40 -6.43 -16.42
C TYR A 83 -30.58 -6.73 -17.91
N LEU A 84 -29.74 -7.61 -18.48
CA LEU A 84 -29.78 -7.98 -19.90
C LEU A 84 -30.72 -9.16 -20.19
N HIS A 85 -31.41 -9.73 -19.19
CA HIS A 85 -32.30 -10.88 -19.32
C HIS A 85 -31.65 -12.09 -20.03
N ILE A 86 -30.36 -12.30 -19.80
CA ILE A 86 -29.64 -13.44 -20.36
C ILE A 86 -29.92 -14.66 -19.47
N THR A 87 -30.49 -15.72 -20.04
CA THR A 87 -30.71 -16.97 -19.30
C THR A 87 -29.40 -17.73 -19.06
N ASP A 88 -29.36 -18.44 -17.93
CA ASP A 88 -28.26 -19.22 -17.34
C ASP A 88 -27.44 -20.08 -18.34
N GLU A 89 -28.01 -20.46 -19.50
CA GLU A 89 -27.33 -21.20 -20.56
C GLU A 89 -26.25 -20.40 -21.31
N GLU A 90 -26.45 -19.11 -21.59
CA GLU A 90 -25.45 -18.30 -22.31
C GLU A 90 -24.29 -17.88 -21.39
N ALA A 91 -24.55 -17.80 -20.08
CA ALA A 91 -23.55 -17.50 -19.05
C ALA A 91 -22.44 -18.58 -18.99
N ARG A 92 -22.83 -19.85 -19.12
CA ARG A 92 -21.91 -21.00 -19.11
C ARG A 92 -20.98 -21.00 -20.32
N GLN A 93 -21.43 -20.47 -21.46
CA GLN A 93 -20.63 -20.39 -22.67
C GLN A 93 -19.51 -19.34 -22.57
N TYR A 94 -19.72 -18.24 -21.85
CA TYR A 94 -18.69 -17.22 -21.63
C TYR A 94 -17.52 -17.71 -20.76
N HIS A 95 -17.78 -18.58 -19.77
CA HIS A 95 -16.74 -19.13 -18.90
C HIS A 95 -15.82 -20.14 -19.62
N LEU A 96 -16.31 -20.82 -20.66
CA LEU A 96 -15.55 -21.80 -21.44
C LEU A 96 -14.60 -21.19 -22.49
N ILE A 97 -14.76 -19.91 -22.85
CA ILE A 97 -13.99 -19.27 -23.94
C ILE A 97 -12.81 -18.43 -23.41
N ARG A 98 -12.78 -18.10 -22.11
CA ARG A 98 -11.74 -17.26 -21.48
C ARG A 98 -10.94 -17.91 -20.35
N GLY A 99 -11.15 -19.21 -20.10
CA GLY A 99 -10.32 -20.03 -19.21
C GLY A 99 -9.04 -20.51 -19.89
#